data_AF-A0A958V0S6-F1
#
_entry.id   AF-A0A958V0S6-F1
#
_cell.length_a   1.000
_cell.length_b   1.000
_cell.length_c   1.000
_cell.angle_alpha   90.00
_cell.angle_beta   90.00
_cell.angle_gamma   90.00
#
_symmetry.space_group_name_H-M   'P 1'
#
loop_
_entity.id
_entity.type
_entity.pdbx_description
1 polymer ?
#
loop_
_entity_poly.entity_id
_entity_poly.type
_entity_poly.pdbx_seq_one_letter_code
_entity_poly.pdbx_strand_id
1 'polypeptide(L)' 'MKKLLVFIFAFTLFSCSNSDDGNTFLPNVPVDETVYLNTHAELQIAGGSTTVPGGIKGIIVYNYDG' A
#
# COMPACT_ATOMS: atom_id res chain seq x y z
N MET A 1 19.68 41.89 -2.86
CA MET A 1 18.56 41.00 -3.28
C MET A 1 18.99 39.55 -3.49
N LYS A 2 20.14 39.26 -4.12
CA LYS A 2 20.67 37.87 -4.28
C LYS A 2 20.73 37.04 -2.99
N LYS A 3 21.15 37.63 -1.88
CA LYS A 3 21.23 36.95 -0.56
C LYS A 3 19.85 36.55 -0.01
N LEU A 4 18.80 37.32 -0.31
CA LEU A 4 17.44 37.04 0.11
C LEU A 4 16.86 35.84 -0.65
N LEU A 5 17.13 35.76 -1.96
CA LEU A 5 16.74 34.63 -2.81
C LEU A 5 17.37 33.31 -2.36
N VAL A 6 18.65 33.34 -1.97
CA VAL A 6 19.34 32.16 -1.42
C VAL A 6 18.69 31.70 -0.12
N PHE A 7 18.27 32.64 0.73
CA PHE A 7 17.62 32.31 2.00
C PHE A 7 16.23 31.70 1.81
N ILE A 8 15.46 32.21 0.85
CA ILE A 8 14.14 31.66 0.49
C ILE A 8 14.29 30.26 -0.12
N PHE A 9 15.28 30.06 -1.00
CA PHE A 9 15.56 28.76 -1.60
C PHE A 9 16.08 27.73 -0.58
N ALA A 10 16.82 28.16 0.43
CA ALA A 10 17.23 27.28 1.53
C ALA A 10 16.03 26.81 2.36
N PHE A 11 14.99 27.64 2.51
CA PHE A 11 13.80 27.30 3.29
C PHE A 11 12.96 26.18 2.63
N THR A 12 12.97 26.08 1.30
CA THR A 12 12.23 25.02 0.59
C THR A 12 12.86 23.64 0.79
N LEU A 13 14.15 23.56 1.13
CA LEU A 13 14.84 22.30 1.41
C LEU A 13 14.42 21.67 2.75
N PHE A 14 13.84 22.45 3.67
CA PHE A 14 13.32 21.95 4.95
C PHE A 14 11.87 21.46 4.89
N SER A 15 11.20 21.56 3.73
CA SER A 15 9.78 21.20 3.59
C SER A 15 9.52 19.71 3.31
N CYS A 16 10.51 18.85 3.51
CA CYS A 16 10.30 17.40 3.38
C CYS A 16 9.51 16.90 4.60
N SER A 17 8.20 16.69 4.43
CA SER A 17 7.40 16.01 5.45
C SER A 17 7.46 14.50 5.22
N ASN A 18 8.00 13.76 6.17
CA ASN A 18 7.65 12.35 6.36
C ASN A 18 6.26 12.30 7.03
N SER A 19 5.25 12.90 6.39
CA SER A 19 3.87 12.65 6.81
C SER A 19 3.64 11.20 6.48
N ASP A 20 3.78 10.37 7.52
CA ASP A 20 3.73 8.93 7.53
C ASP A 20 3.12 8.36 6.26
N ASP A 21 3.96 7.60 5.56
CA ASP A 21 3.54 6.57 4.64
C ASP A 21 2.20 6.02 5.14
N GLY A 22 1.15 6.05 4.33
CA GLY A 22 -0.15 5.49 4.72
C GLY A 22 -0.10 4.01 5.10
N ASN A 23 1.09 3.42 5.18
CA ASN A 23 1.50 2.20 5.84
C ASN A 23 1.76 2.40 7.35
N THR A 24 1.12 3.36 8.02
CA THR A 24 0.95 3.31 9.48
C THR A 24 0.47 1.90 9.80
N PHE A 25 1.35 1.11 10.42
CA PHE A 25 1.21 -0.33 10.69
C PHE A 25 -0.24 -0.78 10.58
N LEU A 26 -0.62 -1.42 9.46
CA LEU A 26 -1.91 -2.07 9.39
C LEU A 26 -1.88 -3.12 10.51
N PRO A 27 -2.71 -2.98 11.56
CA PRO A 27 -2.72 -3.98 12.60
C PRO A 27 -3.03 -5.32 11.94
N ASN A 28 -2.38 -6.39 12.40
CA ASN A 28 -2.77 -7.72 11.98
C ASN A 28 -4.16 -7.99 12.56
N VAL A 29 -5.20 -7.70 11.78
CA VAL A 29 -6.60 -7.88 12.17
C VAL A 29 -7.06 -9.21 11.56
N PRO A 30 -7.56 -10.15 12.38
CA PRO A 30 -8.17 -11.35 11.83
C PRO A 30 -9.37 -10.95 10.95
N VAL A 31 -9.42 -11.49 9.74
CA VAL A 31 -10.51 -11.29 8.78
C VAL A 31 -11.24 -12.61 8.62
N ASP A 32 -12.57 -12.56 8.68
CA ASP A 32 -13.45 -13.72 8.48
C ASP A 32 -13.97 -13.70 7.03
N GLU A 33 -13.09 -14.07 6.09
CA GLU A 33 -13.37 -14.04 4.66
C GLU A 33 -13.09 -15.41 4.04
N THR A 34 -14.02 -15.91 3.24
CA THR A 34 -13.85 -17.17 2.49
C THR A 34 -13.63 -16.85 1.01
N VAL A 35 -12.45 -17.23 0.49
CA VAL A 35 -12.10 -17.01 -0.92
C VAL A 35 -12.14 -18.33 -1.68
N TYR A 36 -13.05 -18.42 -2.63
CA TYR A 36 -13.15 -19.58 -3.52
C TYR A 36 -12.25 -19.40 -4.75
N LEU A 37 -11.37 -20.37 -4.99
CA LEU A 37 -10.42 -20.35 -6.13
C LEU A 37 -11.14 -20.39 -7.48
N ASN A 38 -12.25 -21.12 -7.58
CA ASN A 38 -12.98 -21.29 -8.83
C ASN A 38 -13.70 -20.02 -9.30
N THR A 39 -13.95 -19.05 -8.41
CA THR A 39 -14.60 -17.78 -8.76
C THR A 39 -13.63 -16.68 -9.16
N HIS A 40 -12.31 -16.92 -9.06
CA HIS A 40 -11.26 -15.96 -9.37
C HIS A 40 -10.28 -16.60 -10.37
N ALA A 41 -10.44 -16.26 -11.65
CA ALA A 41 -9.64 -16.84 -12.73
C ALA A 41 -8.13 -16.62 -12.52
N GLU A 42 -7.77 -15.48 -11.94
CA GLU A 42 -6.39 -15.10 -11.65
C GLU A 42 -5.76 -16.05 -10.62
N LEU A 43 -6.54 -16.58 -9.67
CA LEU A 43 -6.03 -17.49 -8.64
C LEU A 43 -5.90 -18.94 -9.14
N GLN A 44 -6.41 -19.27 -10.33
CA GLN A 44 -6.31 -20.62 -10.89
C GLN A 44 -4.91 -20.98 -11.43
N ILE A 45 -4.03 -19.98 -11.57
CA ILE A 45 -2.65 -20.16 -11.99
C ILE A 45 -1.69 -19.92 -10.83
N ALA A 46 -0.57 -20.64 -10.87
CA ALA A 46 0.55 -20.45 -9.97
C ALA A 46 1.06 -19.00 -10.00
N GLY A 47 1.23 -18.40 -8.83
CA GLY A 47 1.70 -17.02 -8.69
C GLY A 47 0.66 -15.96 -9.05
N GLY A 48 -0.57 -16.36 -9.35
CA GLY A 48 -1.69 -15.47 -9.54
C GLY A 48 -2.13 -14.76 -8.26
N SER A 49 -2.72 -13.58 -8.41
CA SER A 49 -3.20 -12.79 -7.27
C SER A 49 -4.46 -12.01 -7.59
N THR A 50 -5.26 -11.72 -6.57
CA THR A 50 -6.45 -10.88 -6.68
C THR A 50 -6.65 -10.07 -5.41
N THR A 51 -7.46 -9.01 -5.49
CA THR A 51 -7.86 -8.20 -4.34
C THR A 51 -9.31 -8.48 -4.02
N VAL A 52 -9.59 -8.88 -2.78
CA VAL A 52 -10.95 -9.09 -2.28
C VAL A 52 -11.30 -8.01 -1.24
N PRO A 53 -12.60 -7.68 -1.09
CA PRO A 53 -13.04 -6.83 0.01
C PRO A 53 -12.62 -7.39 1.37
N GLY A 54 -12.27 -6.53 2.32
CA GLY A 54 -11.90 -6.92 3.68
C GLY A 54 -10.94 -5.91 4.35
N GLY A 55 -11.03 -5.76 5.66
CA GLY A 55 -10.23 -4.77 6.40
C GLY A 55 -10.42 -3.32 5.91
N ILE A 56 -9.48 -2.43 6.24
CA ILE A 56 -9.53 -1.00 5.87
C ILE A 56 -9.05 -0.74 4.43
N LYS A 57 -8.23 -1.65 3.88
CA LYS A 57 -7.55 -1.46 2.57
C LYS A 57 -7.78 -2.60 1.57
N GLY A 58 -8.68 -3.52 1.85
CA GLY A 58 -8.81 -4.76 1.08
C GLY A 58 -7.82 -5.84 1.54
N ILE A 59 -7.98 -7.05 1.00
CA ILE A 59 -7.08 -8.19 1.22
C ILE A 59 -6.49 -8.58 -0.13
N ILE A 60 -5.17 -8.73 -0.20
CA ILE A 60 -4.49 -9.33 -1.35
C ILE A 60 -4.37 -10.83 -1.10
N VAL A 61 -4.92 -11.63 -2.01
CA VAL A 61 -4.84 -13.08 -1.98
C VAL A 61 -3.84 -13.52 -3.05
N TYR A 62 -2.89 -14.38 -2.68
CA TYR A 62 -1.85 -14.88 -3.57
C TYR A 62 -1.87 -16.41 -3.58
N ASN A 63 -1.89 -17.01 -4.77
CA ASN A 63 -1.72 -18.45 -4.92
C ASN A 63 -0.22 -18.79 -5.04
N TYR A 64 0.35 -19.33 -3.97
CA TYR A 64 1.76 -19.69 -3.90
C TYR A 64 2.11 -21.01 -4.58
N ASP A 65 1.12 -21.89 -4.78
CA ASP A 65 1.37 -23.25 -5.28
C ASP A 65 1.11 -23.34 -6.79
N GLY A 66 2.16 -23.72 -7.50
CA GLY A 66 2.19 -24.14 -8.90
C GLY A 66 2.96 -25.42 -9.08
#